data_AF-A0A8T1S725-F1
#
_entry.id   AF-A0A8T1S725-F1
#
_cell.length_a   1.000
_cell.length_b   1.000
_cell.length_c   1.000
_cell.angle_alpha   90.00
_cell.angle_beta   90.00
_cell.angle_gamma   90.00
#
_symmetry.space_group_name_H-M   'P 1'
#
loop_
_entity.id
_entity.type
_entity.pdbx_description
1 polymer ?
#
loop_
_entity_poly.entity_id
_entity_poly.type
_entity_poly.pdbx_seq_one_letter_code
_entity_poly.pdbx_strand_id
1 'polypeptide(L)'
;PRAAMVVFAVPAEVAVILLDIEGTTTPITYVKDTLFPYIKENVKEYLRTHWEEEECQQDISLLRKQAEEDSNLDGVVPIPLETGNGEDEVEQVIQAVVDNVLWQMSLDRKTTALKQLQGHMWRAAYATGRMKGEFFQDVVPAIRKWREAGMKVYIYSSGSVEAQKLLFGYSTEGDILE
;
A
#
# COMPACT_ATOMS: atom_id res chain seq x y z
N PRO A 1 -22.75 -8.57 33.50
CA PRO A 1 -23.57 -9.31 32.50
C PRO A 1 -22.77 -9.57 31.23
N ARG A 2 -22.34 -10.82 30.98
CA ARG A 2 -21.76 -11.21 29.69
C ARG A 2 -22.87 -11.14 28.64
N ALA A 3 -22.69 -10.32 27.61
CA ALA A 3 -23.59 -10.31 26.46
C ALA A 3 -23.66 -11.74 25.88
N ALA A 4 -24.87 -12.23 25.63
CA ALA A 4 -25.06 -13.51 24.96
C ALA A 4 -24.47 -13.41 23.55
N MET A 5 -23.50 -14.27 23.23
CA MET A 5 -23.04 -14.43 21.85
C MET A 5 -24.20 -14.94 21.01
N VAL A 6 -24.74 -14.10 20.13
CA VAL A 6 -25.64 -14.54 19.08
C VAL A 6 -24.81 -15.30 18.07
N VAL A 7 -25.00 -16.62 18.00
CA VAL A 7 -24.34 -17.46 16.99
C VAL A 7 -25.13 -17.34 15.70
N PHE A 8 -24.59 -16.61 14.73
CA PHE A 8 -25.09 -16.63 13.37
C PHE A 8 -24.47 -17.82 12.64
N ALA A 9 -25.33 -18.68 12.06
CA ALA A 9 -24.88 -19.83 11.29
C ALA A 9 -24.66 -19.41 9.82
N VAL A 10 -23.49 -19.76 9.28
CA VAL A 10 -23.22 -19.64 7.85
C VAL A 10 -23.99 -20.75 7.11
N PRO A 11 -24.71 -20.47 6.01
CA PRO A 11 -25.40 -21.49 5.22
C PRO A 11 -24.46 -22.61 4.77
N ALA A 12 -24.94 -23.86 4.77
CA ALA A 12 -24.13 -25.04 4.48
C ALA A 12 -23.52 -25.08 3.06
N GLU A 13 -24.08 -24.32 2.13
CA GLU A 13 -23.60 -24.20 0.75
C GLU A 13 -22.41 -23.24 0.59
N VAL A 14 -22.11 -22.44 1.61
CA VAL A 14 -20.99 -21.49 1.56
C VAL A 14 -19.68 -22.25 1.71
N ALA A 15 -18.89 -22.24 0.64
CA ALA A 15 -17.54 -22.80 0.61
C ALA A 15 -16.43 -21.73 0.62
N VAL A 16 -16.81 -20.45 0.48
CA VAL A 16 -15.89 -19.33 0.29
C VAL A 16 -16.28 -18.15 1.18
N ILE A 17 -15.30 -17.59 1.88
CA ILE A 17 -15.39 -16.31 2.59
C ILE A 17 -14.59 -15.27 1.81
N LEU A 18 -15.23 -14.19 1.38
CA LEU A 18 -14.58 -13.04 0.78
C LEU A 18 -14.54 -11.91 1.81
N LEU A 19 -13.35 -11.45 2.18
CA LEU A 19 -13.15 -10.41 3.16
C LEU A 19 -12.71 -9.11 2.49
N ASP A 20 -13.32 -8.01 2.92
CA ASP A 20 -12.73 -6.68 2.74
C ASP A 20 -11.60 -6.45 3.77
N ILE A 21 -10.80 -5.40 3.58
CA ILE A 21 -9.69 -5.03 4.48
C ILE A 21 -10.09 -3.92 5.44
N GLU A 22 -10.36 -2.73 4.91
CA GLU A 22 -10.45 -1.49 5.70
C GLU A 22 -11.76 -1.44 6.49
N GLY A 23 -11.67 -1.42 7.82
CA GLY A 23 -12.83 -1.51 8.70
C GLY A 23 -13.43 -2.92 8.84
N THR A 24 -12.84 -3.92 8.18
CA THR A 24 -13.27 -5.33 8.25
C THR A 24 -12.20 -6.19 8.92
N THR A 25 -11.03 -6.37 8.29
CA THR A 25 -9.91 -7.11 8.88
C THR A 25 -8.95 -6.19 9.63
N THR A 26 -8.85 -4.94 9.18
CA THR A 26 -7.83 -3.98 9.58
C THR A 26 -8.49 -2.66 9.97
N PRO A 27 -8.05 -1.98 11.05
CA PRO A 27 -8.60 -0.69 11.44
C PRO A 27 -8.50 0.36 10.31
N ILE A 28 -9.56 1.15 10.13
CA ILE A 28 -9.55 2.30 9.20
C ILE A 28 -8.39 3.25 9.52
N THR A 29 -8.11 3.44 10.81
CA THR A 29 -7.00 4.26 11.30
C THR A 29 -5.64 3.75 10.86
N TYR A 30 -5.44 2.43 10.73
CA TYR A 30 -4.18 1.91 10.22
C TYR A 30 -3.94 2.35 8.77
N VAL A 31 -4.96 2.25 7.92
CA VAL A 31 -4.85 2.67 6.51
C VAL A 31 -4.63 4.17 6.42
N LYS A 32 -5.48 4.95 7.09
CA LYS A 32 -5.52 6.41 6.99
C LYS A 32 -4.36 7.10 7.71
N ASP A 33 -3.99 6.62 8.89
CA ASP A 33 -3.09 7.30 9.82
C ASP A 33 -1.70 6.64 9.88
N THR A 34 -1.51 5.47 9.25
CA THR A 34 -0.20 4.81 9.18
C THR A 34 0.25 4.53 7.73
N LEU A 35 -0.55 3.80 6.95
CA LEU A 35 -0.13 3.29 5.65
C LEU A 35 0.15 4.39 4.62
N PHE A 36 -0.78 5.33 4.46
CA PHE A 36 -0.60 6.46 3.53
C PHE A 36 0.32 7.56 4.09
N PRO A 37 0.26 7.95 5.37
CA PRO A 37 1.23 8.88 5.95
C PRO A 37 2.68 8.43 5.82
N TYR A 38 2.96 7.13 5.95
CA TYR A 38 4.29 6.57 5.74
C TYR A 38 4.87 6.97 4.39
N ILE A 39 4.08 6.92 3.31
CA ILE A 39 4.54 7.32 1.97
C ILE A 39 4.94 8.80 1.97
N LYS A 40 4.09 9.68 2.52
CA LYS A 40 4.35 11.12 2.55
C LYS A 40 5.62 11.47 3.32
N GLU A 41 5.88 10.76 4.41
CA GLU A 41 7.01 11.00 5.30
C GLU A 41 8.32 10.42 4.77
N ASN A 42 8.27 9.36 3.96
CA ASN A 42 9.45 8.58 3.57
C ASN A 42 9.81 8.66 2.09
N VAL A 43 8.95 9.19 1.21
CA VAL A 43 9.18 9.20 -0.25
C VAL A 43 10.50 9.86 -0.62
N LYS A 44 10.85 10.98 0.01
CA LYS A 44 12.09 11.70 -0.28
C LYS A 44 13.33 10.88 0.06
N GLU A 45 13.36 10.29 1.26
CA GLU A 45 14.50 9.49 1.71
C GLU A 45 14.60 8.16 0.95
N TYR A 46 13.45 7.56 0.61
CA TYR A 46 13.39 6.39 -0.24
C TYR A 46 14.03 6.66 -1.60
N LEU A 47 13.60 7.73 -2.28
CA LEU A 47 14.15 8.09 -3.59
C LEU A 47 15.66 8.35 -3.54
N ARG A 48 16.15 9.05 -2.51
CA ARG A 48 17.60 9.27 -2.33
C ARG A 48 18.37 7.97 -2.13
N THR A 49 17.84 7.07 -1.30
CA THR A 49 18.51 5.80 -0.97
C THR A 49 18.55 4.85 -2.16
N HIS A 50 17.46 4.80 -2.93
CA HIS A 50 17.24 3.83 -3.99
C HIS A 50 17.42 4.43 -5.39
N TRP A 51 17.95 5.66 -5.51
CA TRP A 51 18.00 6.40 -6.78
C TRP A 51 18.64 5.59 -7.91
N GLU A 52 19.76 4.95 -7.65
CA GLU A 52 20.52 4.19 -8.65
C GLU A 52 19.95 2.79 -8.93
N GLU A 53 18.88 2.38 -8.23
CA GLU A 53 18.25 1.09 -8.45
C GLU A 53 17.38 1.10 -9.71
N GLU A 54 17.48 0.05 -10.52
CA GLU A 54 16.71 -0.08 -11.76
C GLU A 54 15.20 -0.01 -11.51
N GLU A 55 14.71 -0.64 -10.43
CA GLU A 55 13.30 -0.61 -10.04
C GLU A 55 12.83 0.82 -9.71
N CYS A 56 13.64 1.59 -8.99
CA CYS A 56 13.34 2.99 -8.67
C CYS A 56 13.34 3.87 -9.93
N GLN A 57 14.30 3.66 -10.84
CA GLN A 57 14.34 4.38 -12.12
C GLN A 57 13.12 4.06 -13.02
N GLN A 58 12.62 2.82 -12.98
CA GLN A 58 11.37 2.43 -13.65
C GLN A 58 10.15 3.13 -13.02
N ASP A 59 10.09 3.22 -11.68
CA ASP A 59 9.03 3.95 -10.98
C ASP A 59 9.01 5.43 -11.37
N ILE A 60 10.16 6.09 -11.34
CA ILE A 60 10.31 7.51 -11.71
C ILE A 60 9.91 7.72 -13.17
N SER A 61 10.30 6.80 -14.06
CA SER A 61 9.93 6.85 -15.49
C SER A 61 8.41 6.76 -15.70
N LEU A 62 7.73 5.87 -14.96
CA LEU A 62 6.27 5.78 -15.02
C LEU A 62 5.59 7.02 -14.43
N LEU A 63 6.10 7.57 -13.33
CA LEU A 63 5.59 8.79 -12.73
C LEU A 63 5.75 9.99 -13.68
N ARG A 64 6.89 10.09 -14.36
CA ARG A 64 7.14 11.13 -15.37
C ARG A 64 6.14 11.04 -16.52
N LYS A 65 5.93 9.84 -17.07
CA LYS A 65 4.91 9.61 -18.10
C LYS A 65 3.51 9.98 -17.61
N GLN A 66 3.17 9.61 -16.38
CA GLN A 66 1.88 9.97 -15.80
C GLN A 66 1.72 11.50 -15.67
N ALA A 67 2.77 12.19 -15.24
CA ALA A 67 2.78 13.66 -15.13
C ALA A 67 2.60 14.35 -16.50
N GLU A 68 3.15 13.78 -17.58
CA GLU A 68 2.92 14.24 -18.95
C GLU A 68 1.46 14.04 -19.39
N GLU A 69 0.87 12.88 -19.10
CA GLU A 69 -0.55 12.62 -19.38
C GLU A 69 -1.49 13.57 -18.61
N ASP A 70 -1.03 14.02 -17.43
CA ASP A 70 -1.75 14.93 -16.55
C ASP A 70 -1.53 16.41 -16.86
N SER A 71 -0.76 16.76 -17.91
CA SER A 71 -0.32 18.13 -18.18
C SER A 71 -1.45 19.16 -18.35
N ASN A 72 -2.67 18.69 -18.60
CA ASN A 72 -3.87 19.51 -18.78
C ASN A 72 -4.69 19.70 -17.48
N LEU A 73 -4.27 19.08 -16.37
CA LEU A 73 -4.93 19.22 -15.08
C LEU A 73 -4.45 20.48 -14.36
N ASP A 74 -5.38 21.15 -13.68
CA ASP A 74 -5.05 22.30 -12.85
C ASP A 74 -4.16 21.89 -11.67
N GLY A 75 -3.11 22.69 -11.41
CA GLY A 75 -2.15 22.43 -10.35
C GLY A 75 -1.24 21.20 -10.56
N VAL A 76 -1.14 20.65 -11.79
CA VAL A 76 -0.23 19.55 -12.10
C VAL A 76 1.22 19.89 -11.72
N VAL A 77 1.91 18.91 -11.13
CA VAL A 77 3.33 19.03 -10.78
C VAL A 77 4.16 18.25 -11.80
N PRO A 78 4.96 18.92 -12.65
CA PRO A 78 5.78 18.24 -13.65
C PRO A 78 7.00 17.55 -13.01
N ILE A 79 7.50 16.50 -13.66
CA ILE A 79 8.76 15.83 -13.29
C ILE A 79 9.75 16.03 -14.44
N PRO A 80 10.79 16.89 -14.29
CA PRO A 80 11.75 17.13 -15.36
C PRO A 80 12.63 15.90 -15.63
N LEU A 81 13.27 15.90 -16.79
CA LEU A 81 14.39 15.00 -17.09
C LEU A 81 15.66 15.56 -16.46
N GLU A 82 16.53 14.66 -16.02
CA GLU A 82 17.92 14.99 -15.73
C GLU A 82 18.59 15.50 -17.01
N THR A 83 19.12 16.72 -16.99
CA THR A 83 19.94 17.31 -18.07
C THR A 83 21.43 17.06 -17.87
N GLY A 84 21.82 16.50 -16.73
CA GLY A 84 23.17 16.11 -16.33
C GLY A 84 23.17 15.20 -15.09
N ASN A 85 24.37 14.95 -14.55
CA ASN A 85 24.59 13.99 -13.46
C ASN A 85 25.08 14.68 -12.18
N GLY A 86 24.78 15.97 -12.02
CA GLY A 86 25.19 16.73 -10.83
C GLY A 86 24.32 16.36 -9.63
N GLU A 87 24.91 16.26 -8.44
CA GLU A 87 24.18 15.97 -7.20
C GLU A 87 23.03 16.98 -6.96
N ASP A 88 23.28 18.26 -7.24
CA ASP A 88 22.26 19.32 -7.12
C ASP A 88 21.08 19.13 -8.08
N GLU A 89 21.33 18.55 -9.25
CA GLU A 89 20.31 18.29 -10.26
C GLU A 89 19.48 17.06 -9.91
N VAL A 90 20.12 15.98 -9.46
CA VAL A 90 19.44 14.80 -8.93
C VAL A 90 18.50 15.18 -7.78
N GLU A 91 18.97 16.00 -6.84
CA GLU A 91 18.14 16.45 -5.71
C GLU A 91 16.94 17.29 -6.17
N GLN A 92 17.07 18.08 -7.24
CA GLN A 92 15.95 18.81 -7.84
C GLN A 92 14.91 17.86 -8.46
N VAL A 93 15.35 16.83 -9.18
CA VAL A 93 14.43 15.84 -9.75
C VAL A 93 13.75 15.04 -8.63
N ILE A 94 14.49 14.61 -7.60
CA ILE A 94 13.91 13.97 -6.41
C ILE A 94 12.82 14.85 -5.81
N GLN A 95 13.09 16.15 -5.61
CA GLN A 95 12.09 17.06 -5.05
C GLN A 95 10.85 17.18 -5.96
N ALA A 96 11.02 17.24 -7.28
CA ALA A 96 9.90 17.26 -8.22
C ALA A 96 9.06 15.97 -8.18
N VAL A 97 9.70 14.80 -8.06
CA VAL A 97 9.01 13.51 -7.88
C VAL A 97 8.24 13.49 -6.56
N VAL A 98 8.84 13.96 -5.47
CA VAL A 98 8.18 14.07 -4.15
C VAL A 98 6.94 14.96 -4.25
N ASP A 99 7.08 16.15 -4.83
CA ASP A 99 5.99 17.10 -4.95
C ASP A 99 4.86 16.54 -5.83
N ASN A 100 5.20 15.82 -6.91
CA ASN A 100 4.22 15.14 -7.76
C ASN A 100 3.48 14.02 -7.01
N VAL A 101 4.20 13.17 -6.27
CA VAL A 101 3.60 12.11 -5.46
C VAL A 101 2.64 12.70 -4.42
N LEU A 102 3.06 13.75 -3.69
CA LEU A 102 2.23 14.41 -2.69
C LEU A 102 0.99 15.08 -3.32
N TRP A 103 1.15 15.70 -4.48
CA TRP A 103 0.03 16.26 -5.24
C TRP A 103 -0.98 15.18 -5.64
N GLN A 104 -0.53 14.08 -6.26
CA GLN A 104 -1.40 12.96 -6.64
C GLN A 104 -2.15 12.40 -5.42
N MET A 105 -1.46 12.21 -4.30
CA MET A 105 -2.06 11.73 -3.05
C MET A 105 -3.06 12.72 -2.45
N SER A 106 -2.82 14.03 -2.56
CA SER A 106 -3.74 15.04 -2.02
C SER A 106 -5.09 15.07 -2.75
N LEU A 107 -5.12 14.57 -3.99
CA LEU A 107 -6.30 14.46 -4.84
C LEU A 107 -6.94 13.05 -4.83
N ASP A 108 -6.52 12.15 -3.93
CA ASP A 108 -6.90 10.72 -3.89
C ASP A 108 -6.77 10.03 -5.26
N ARG A 109 -5.73 10.39 -6.04
CA ARG A 109 -5.50 9.76 -7.34
C ARG A 109 -4.94 8.36 -7.17
N LYS A 110 -5.40 7.45 -8.04
CA LYS A 110 -5.12 6.00 -7.95
C LYS A 110 -4.47 5.49 -9.23
N THR A 111 -3.54 6.28 -9.77
CA THR A 111 -2.80 5.96 -11.01
C THR A 111 -1.92 4.73 -10.81
N THR A 112 -1.63 4.01 -11.91
CA THR A 112 -0.74 2.85 -11.87
C THR A 112 0.66 3.24 -11.40
N ALA A 113 1.19 4.38 -11.89
CA ALA A 113 2.51 4.88 -11.53
C ALA A 113 2.65 5.15 -10.02
N LEU A 114 1.66 5.83 -9.42
CA LEU A 114 1.66 6.09 -7.98
C LEU A 114 1.59 4.80 -7.16
N LYS A 115 0.69 3.88 -7.53
CA LYS A 115 0.51 2.62 -6.82
C LYS A 115 1.75 1.72 -6.87
N GLN A 116 2.51 1.78 -7.96
CA GLN A 116 3.73 1.00 -8.13
C GLN A 116 4.81 1.46 -7.13
N LEU A 117 5.15 2.76 -7.14
CA LEU A 117 6.11 3.33 -6.19
C LEU A 117 5.67 3.07 -4.73
N GLN A 118 4.38 3.28 -4.43
CA GLN A 118 3.85 3.00 -3.09
C GLN A 118 4.03 1.53 -2.68
N GLY A 119 3.78 0.60 -3.61
CA GLY A 119 4.01 -0.83 -3.40
C GLY A 119 5.46 -1.14 -3.03
N HIS A 120 6.42 -0.59 -3.78
CA HIS A 120 7.85 -0.80 -3.54
C HIS A 120 8.31 -0.18 -2.21
N MET A 121 7.86 1.03 -1.91
CA MET A 121 8.11 1.68 -0.62
C MET A 121 7.57 0.88 0.56
N TRP A 122 6.34 0.37 0.47
CA TRP A 122 5.77 -0.49 1.50
C TRP A 122 6.52 -1.82 1.60
N ARG A 123 6.92 -2.42 0.47
CA ARG A 123 7.71 -3.65 0.45
C ARG A 123 8.98 -3.50 1.29
N ALA A 124 9.73 -2.41 1.09
CA ALA A 124 10.91 -2.10 1.89
C ALA A 124 10.57 -1.88 3.37
N ALA A 125 9.47 -1.17 3.67
CA ALA A 125 9.03 -0.89 5.04
C ALA A 125 8.66 -2.15 5.83
N TYR A 126 7.89 -3.05 5.21
CA TYR A 126 7.47 -4.32 5.80
C TYR A 126 8.65 -5.29 5.93
N ALA A 127 9.47 -5.44 4.90
CA ALA A 127 10.63 -6.33 4.91
C ALA A 127 11.66 -5.95 5.99
N THR A 128 11.81 -4.65 6.27
CA THR A 128 12.70 -4.14 7.34
C THR A 128 12.05 -4.08 8.72
N GLY A 129 10.76 -4.44 8.84
CA GLY A 129 10.02 -4.41 10.09
C GLY A 129 9.67 -3.00 10.58
N ARG A 130 9.88 -1.95 9.77
CA ARG A 130 9.43 -0.58 10.07
C ARG A 130 7.92 -0.48 10.08
N MET A 131 7.25 -1.34 9.32
CA MET A 131 5.81 -1.51 9.32
C MET A 131 5.43 -2.95 9.61
N LYS A 132 4.28 -3.13 10.27
CA LYS A 132 3.62 -4.42 10.43
C LYS A 132 2.14 -4.26 10.13
N GLY A 133 1.55 -5.28 9.50
CA GLY A 133 0.13 -5.29 9.17
C GLY A 133 -0.70 -5.40 10.43
N GLU A 134 -1.61 -4.45 10.63
CA GLU A 134 -2.50 -4.43 11.79
C GLU A 134 -3.83 -5.13 11.46
N PHE A 135 -4.27 -5.97 12.38
CA PHE A 135 -5.53 -6.71 12.27
C PHE A 135 -6.29 -6.62 13.59
N PHE A 136 -7.63 -6.67 13.52
CA PHE A 136 -8.41 -6.88 14.74
C PHE A 136 -8.09 -8.25 15.35
N GLN A 137 -8.12 -8.33 16.68
CA GLN A 137 -7.67 -9.51 17.44
C GLN A 137 -8.44 -10.79 17.09
N ASP A 138 -9.68 -10.67 16.63
CA ASP A 138 -10.55 -11.79 16.27
C ASP A 138 -10.35 -12.30 14.83
N VAL A 139 -9.70 -11.53 13.95
CA VAL A 139 -9.61 -11.81 12.52
C VAL A 139 -8.74 -13.04 12.24
N VAL A 140 -7.50 -13.04 12.72
CA VAL A 140 -6.56 -14.14 12.45
C VAL A 140 -7.05 -15.47 13.05
N PRO A 141 -7.56 -15.51 14.29
CA PRO A 141 -8.19 -16.71 14.82
C PRO A 141 -9.40 -17.20 13.99
N ALA A 142 -10.21 -16.29 13.44
CA ALA A 142 -11.36 -16.65 12.61
C ALA A 142 -10.93 -17.23 11.25
N ILE A 143 -9.98 -16.58 10.57
CA ILE A 143 -9.44 -17.04 9.28
C ILE A 143 -8.87 -18.46 9.42
N ARG A 144 -8.07 -18.72 10.47
CA ARG A 144 -7.50 -20.05 10.74
C ARG A 144 -8.59 -21.10 10.92
N LYS A 145 -9.62 -20.82 11.73
CA LYS A 145 -10.75 -21.73 11.95
C LYS A 145 -11.55 -22.00 10.66
N TRP A 146 -11.77 -20.99 9.83
CA TRP A 146 -12.48 -21.19 8.56
C TRP A 146 -11.67 -22.05 7.59
N ARG A 147 -10.36 -21.85 7.50
CA ARG A 147 -9.45 -22.69 6.70
C ARG A 147 -9.42 -24.13 7.22
N GLU A 148 -9.32 -24.34 8.52
CA GLU A 148 -9.39 -25.66 9.16
C GLU A 148 -10.73 -26.38 8.88
N ALA A 149 -11.83 -25.62 8.78
CA ALA A 149 -13.14 -26.12 8.40
C ALA A 149 -13.29 -26.37 6.88
N GLY A 150 -12.24 -26.18 6.08
CA GLY A 150 -12.22 -26.42 4.64
C GLY A 150 -12.77 -25.27 3.78
N MET A 151 -13.03 -24.10 4.38
CA MET A 151 -13.46 -22.92 3.62
C MET A 151 -12.29 -22.25 2.93
N LYS A 152 -12.50 -21.73 1.72
CA LYS A 152 -11.52 -20.85 1.07
C LYS A 152 -11.72 -19.42 1.56
N VAL A 153 -10.62 -18.72 1.85
CA VAL A 153 -10.64 -17.31 2.24
C VAL A 153 -9.94 -16.50 1.16
N TYR A 154 -10.64 -15.49 0.64
CA TYR A 154 -10.10 -14.54 -0.34
C TYR A 154 -10.26 -13.12 0.16
N ILE A 155 -9.41 -12.23 -0.34
CA ILE A 155 -9.45 -10.80 -0.04
C ILE A 155 -9.93 -10.04 -1.26
N TYR A 156 -10.80 -9.05 -1.04
CA TYR A 156 -11.21 -8.10 -2.07
C TYR A 156 -11.17 -6.69 -1.52
N SER A 157 -10.19 -5.90 -1.98
CA SER A 157 -9.97 -4.53 -1.53
C SER A 157 -9.45 -3.66 -2.68
N SER A 158 -9.55 -2.35 -2.51
CA SER A 158 -9.11 -1.36 -3.51
C SER A 158 -7.58 -1.20 -3.61
N GLY A 159 -6.84 -1.65 -2.58
CA GLY A 159 -5.38 -1.71 -2.58
C GLY A 159 -4.83 -2.69 -3.62
N SER A 160 -3.61 -2.48 -4.10
CA SER A 160 -2.97 -3.40 -5.04
C SER A 160 -2.82 -4.79 -4.41
N VAL A 161 -2.88 -5.86 -5.23
CA VAL A 161 -2.68 -7.24 -4.74
C VAL A 161 -1.35 -7.40 -4.02
N GLU A 162 -0.32 -6.68 -4.46
CA GLU A 162 0.96 -6.65 -3.77
C GLU A 162 0.86 -6.03 -2.36
N ALA A 163 0.24 -4.86 -2.22
CA ALA A 163 0.05 -4.23 -0.92
C ALA A 163 -0.79 -5.11 0.02
N GLN A 164 -1.80 -5.82 -0.52
CA GLN A 164 -2.56 -6.80 0.24
C GLN A 164 -1.67 -7.94 0.72
N LYS A 165 -0.80 -8.49 -0.15
CA LYS A 165 0.14 -9.55 0.25
C LYS A 165 1.13 -9.08 1.31
N LEU A 166 1.62 -7.84 1.22
CA LEU A 166 2.51 -7.27 2.23
C LEU A 166 1.81 -7.12 3.59
N LEU A 167 0.58 -6.59 3.60
CA LEU A 167 -0.22 -6.42 4.80
C LEU A 167 -0.42 -7.75 5.54
N PHE A 168 -0.77 -8.81 4.80
CA PHE A 168 -1.04 -10.14 5.34
C PHE A 168 0.26 -10.93 5.64
N GLY A 169 1.31 -10.79 4.84
CA GLY A 169 2.58 -11.51 5.02
C GLY A 169 3.42 -11.00 6.20
N TYR A 170 3.29 -9.71 6.53
CA TYR A 170 4.06 -9.06 7.60
C TYR A 170 3.16 -8.56 8.74
N SER A 171 2.15 -9.35 9.11
CA SER A 171 1.20 -8.95 10.16
C SER A 171 1.81 -8.98 11.57
N THR A 172 1.13 -8.34 12.53
CA THR A 172 1.46 -8.46 13.96
C THR A 172 1.36 -9.89 14.50
N GLU A 173 0.61 -10.76 13.84
CA GLU A 173 0.38 -12.16 14.20
C GLU A 173 1.24 -13.15 13.37
N GLY A 174 2.20 -12.62 12.60
CA GLY A 174 3.03 -13.37 11.66
C GLY A 174 2.47 -13.42 10.23
N ASP A 175 3.00 -14.31 9.40
CA ASP A 175 2.48 -14.51 8.04
C ASP A 175 1.11 -15.21 8.08
N ILE A 176 0.11 -14.63 7.41
CA ILE A 176 -1.25 -15.16 7.30
C ILE A 176 -1.69 -15.43 5.85
N LEU A 177 -0.74 -15.46 4.91
CA LEU A 177 -1.00 -15.76 3.49
C LEU A 177 -1.41 -17.22 3.25
N GLU A 178 -0.95 -18.16 4.10
CA GLU A 178 -1.26 -19.60 4.02
C GLU A 178 -2.62 -20.00 4.61
#